data_AF-A0A096DBW7-F1
#
_entry.id   AF-A0A096DBW7-F1
#
_cell.length_a   1.000
_cell.length_b   1.000
_cell.length_c   1.000
_cell.angle_alpha   90.00
_cell.angle_beta   90.00
_cell.angle_gamma   90.00
#
_symmetry.space_group_name_H-M   'P 1'
#
loop_
_entity.id
_entity.type
_entity.pdbx_description
1 polymer ?
#
loop_
_entity_poly.entity_id
_entity_poly.type
_entity_poly.pdbx_seq_one_letter_code
_entity_poly.pdbx_strand_id
1 'polypeptide(L)' 'MTDFVQFLYTQYIQSYIDAMPMDAADEYHHDLVKNECTPDLWTDIEAIRAFAAAHAFLLGLRTGAGLAAHGRM' A
#
# COMPACT_ATOMS: atom_id res chain seq x y z
N MET A 1 2.16 14.31 -0.19
CA MET A 1 3.40 13.55 0.15
C MET A 1 4.59 14.41 -0.29
N THR A 2 5.77 14.28 0.33
CA THR A 2 6.98 14.92 -0.22
C THR A 2 7.40 14.21 -1.52
N ASP A 3 8.13 14.88 -2.40
CA ASP A 3 8.60 14.32 -3.68
C ASP A 3 9.35 13.00 -3.50
N PHE A 4 10.19 12.92 -2.46
CA PHE A 4 10.89 11.70 -2.10
C PHE A 4 9.94 10.56 -1.71
N VAL A 5 8.91 10.85 -0.91
CA VAL A 5 7.94 9.84 -0.45
C VAL A 5 7.05 9.36 -1.60
N GLN A 6 6.72 10.25 -2.54
CA GLN A 6 6.03 9.87 -3.77
C GLN A 6 6.92 8.98 -4.66
N PHE A 7 8.17 9.36 -4.88
CA PHE A 7 9.14 8.54 -5.59
C PHE A 7 9.28 7.15 -4.97
N LEU A 8 9.41 7.07 -3.65
CA LEU A 8 9.51 5.81 -2.92
C LEU A 8 8.28 4.93 -3.13
N TYR A 9 7.08 5.51 -3.07
CA TYR A 9 5.84 4.79 -3.32
C TYR A 9 5.81 4.22 -4.73
N THR A 10 5.98 5.08 -5.74
CA THR A 10 5.86 4.69 -7.16
C THR A 10 6.92 3.68 -7.59
N GLN A 11 8.16 3.80 -7.08
CA GLN A 11 9.27 2.96 -7.56
C GLN A 11 9.42 1.64 -6.80
N TYR A 12 8.98 1.55 -5.54
CA TYR A 12 9.29 0.41 -4.69
C TYR A 12 8.07 -0.19 -3.98
N ILE A 13 7.21 0.65 -3.41
CA ILE A 13 6.14 0.17 -2.54
C ILE A 13 4.93 -0.32 -3.36
N GLN A 14 4.55 0.41 -4.40
CA GLN A 14 3.38 0.09 -5.20
C GLN A 14 3.47 -1.31 -5.81
N SER A 15 4.56 -1.62 -6.52
CA SER A 15 4.79 -2.93 -7.14
C SER A 15 4.79 -4.07 -6.12
N TYR A 16 5.27 -3.82 -4.89
CA TYR A 16 5.22 -4.82 -3.82
C TYR A 16 3.78 -5.10 -3.38
N ILE A 17 2.97 -4.06 -3.14
CA ILE A 17 1.57 -4.22 -2.74
C ILE A 17 0.76 -4.90 -3.84
N ASP A 18 0.95 -4.48 -5.09
CA ASP A 18 0.23 -5.04 -6.24
C ASP A 18 0.56 -6.53 -6.47
N ALA A 19 1.72 -7.00 -6.00
CA ALA A 19 2.13 -8.40 -6.08
C ALA A 19 1.69 -9.23 -4.85
N MET A 20 1.22 -8.61 -3.77
CA MET A 20 0.77 -9.36 -2.60
C MET A 20 -0.55 -10.09 -2.90
N PRO A 21 -0.63 -11.39 -2.60
CA PRO A 21 -1.89 -12.11 -2.74
C PRO A 21 -2.91 -11.55 -1.75
N MET A 22 -4.12 -11.31 -2.23
CA MET A 22 -5.28 -10.99 -1.41
C MET A 22 -5.89 -12.32 -0.94
N ASP A 23 -6.41 -12.35 0.28
CA ASP A 23 -7.27 -13.45 0.69
C ASP A 23 -8.71 -13.26 0.19
N ALA A 24 -9.57 -14.25 0.38
CA ALA A 24 -10.94 -14.20 -0.13
C ALA A 24 -11.78 -13.06 0.46
N ALA A 25 -11.47 -12.60 1.68
CA ALA A 25 -12.16 -11.47 2.29
C ALA A 25 -11.67 -10.15 1.68
N ASP A 26 -10.36 -10.02 1.49
CA ASP A 26 -9.73 -8.86 0.85
C ASP A 26 -10.22 -8.69 -0.60
N GLU A 27 -10.29 -9.79 -1.37
CA GLU A 27 -10.83 -9.79 -2.74
C GLU A 27 -12.28 -9.31 -2.77
N TYR A 28 -13.13 -9.81 -1.86
CA TYR A 28 -14.53 -9.39 -1.77
C TYR A 28 -14.66 -7.89 -1.49
N HIS A 29 -13.88 -7.36 -0.53
CA HIS A 29 -13.91 -5.94 -0.19
C HIS A 29 -13.40 -5.07 -1.35
N HIS A 30 -12.34 -5.51 -2.02
CA HIS A 30 -11.79 -4.83 -3.17
C HIS A 30 -12.80 -4.75 -4.32
N ASP A 31 -13.46 -5.87 -4.65
CA ASP A 31 -14.47 -5.91 -5.71
C ASP A 31 -15.71 -5.09 -5.38
N LEU A 32 -16.14 -5.08 -4.11
CA LEU A 32 -17.25 -4.23 -3.67
C LEU A 32 -16.93 -2.75 -3.92
N VAL A 33 -15.76 -2.31 -3.47
CA VAL A 33 -15.29 -0.92 -3.69
C VAL A 33 -15.20 -0.62 -5.19
N LYS A 34 -14.73 -1.56 -6.00
CA LYS A 34 -14.59 -1.39 -7.46
C LYS A 34 -15.89 -1.21 -8.20
N ASN A 35 -16.93 -1.92 -7.79
CA ASN A 35 -18.22 -1.86 -8.47
C ASN A 35 -19.06 -0.67 -8.00
N GLU A 36 -18.89 -0.22 -6.76
CA GLU A 36 -19.70 0.85 -6.15
C GLU A 36 -19.09 2.25 -6.29
N CYS A 37 -17.75 2.35 -6.42
CA CYS A 37 -17.08 3.65 -6.48
C CYS A 37 -17.08 4.27 -7.88
N THR A 38 -17.27 5.59 -7.92
CA THR A 38 -17.07 6.36 -9.15
C THR A 38 -15.57 6.46 -9.50
N PRO A 39 -15.23 6.72 -10.78
CA PRO A 39 -13.83 6.89 -11.19
C PRO A 39 -13.07 7.99 -10.42
N ASP A 40 -13.76 9.07 -10.05
CA ASP A 40 -13.16 10.15 -9.26
C ASP A 40 -12.82 9.68 -7.84
N LEU A 41 -13.73 8.94 -7.20
CA LEU A 41 -13.51 8.38 -5.88
C LEU A 41 -12.37 7.35 -5.87
N TRP A 42 -12.16 6.65 -6.99
CA TRP A 42 -11.01 5.77 -7.16
C TRP A 42 -9.67 6.50 -7.10
N THR A 43 -9.60 7.73 -7.63
CA THR A 43 -8.40 8.57 -7.52
C THR A 43 -8.11 8.93 -6.07
N ASP A 44 -9.14 9.27 -5.30
CA ASP A 44 -9.00 9.59 -3.87
C ASP A 44 -8.59 8.35 -3.05
N ILE A 45 -9.13 7.17 -3.37
CA ILE A 45 -8.75 5.90 -2.75
C ILE A 45 -7.27 5.60 -3.00
N GLU A 46 -6.80 5.72 -4.24
CA GLU A 46 -5.38 5.51 -4.56
C GLU A 46 -4.47 6.53 -3.87
N ALA A 47 -4.90 7.79 -3.71
CA ALA A 47 -4.15 8.80 -2.96
C ALA A 47 -4.03 8.42 -1.47
N ILE A 48 -5.11 7.95 -0.85
CA ILE A 48 -5.11 7.49 0.55
C ILE A 48 -4.25 6.24 0.70
N ARG A 49 -4.37 5.28 -0.21
CA ARG A 49 -3.55 4.05 -0.26
C ARG A 49 -2.06 4.39 -0.34
N ALA A 50 -1.67 5.29 -1.25
CA ALA A 50 -0.30 5.73 -1.42
C ALA A 50 0.26 6.40 -0.15
N PHE A 51 -0.53 7.28 0.46
CA PHE A 51 -0.18 7.92 1.71
C PHE A 51 0.03 6.89 2.83
N ALA A 52 -0.94 6.00 3.07
CA ALA A 52 -0.91 5.04 4.16
C ALA A 52 0.24 4.04 4.00
N ALA A 53 0.41 3.48 2.80
CA ALA A 53 1.47 2.53 2.48
C ALA A 53 2.87 3.12 2.70
N ALA A 54 3.10 4.35 2.21
CA ALA A 54 4.39 5.00 2.35
C ALA A 54 4.74 5.29 3.82
N HIS A 55 3.77 5.71 4.63
CA HIS A 55 4.01 5.97 6.05
C HIS A 55 4.16 4.68 6.86
N ALA A 56 3.43 3.62 6.53
CA ALA A 56 3.63 2.30 7.12
C ALA A 56 5.04 1.76 6.82
N PHE A 57 5.53 1.94 5.59
CA PHE A 57 6.90 1.58 5.23
C PHE A 57 7.94 2.36 6.05
N LEU A 58 7.82 3.70 6.12
CA LEU A 58 8.72 4.53 6.92
C LEU A 58 8.66 4.19 8.42
N LEU A 59 7.47 3.87 8.94
CA LEU A 59 7.29 3.39 10.30
C LEU A 59 8.02 2.05 10.53
N GLY A 60 7.93 1.12 9.58
CA GLY A 60 8.66 -0.15 9.60
C GLY A 60 10.17 0.05 9.62
N LEU A 61 10.69 1.00 8.85
CA LEU A 61 12.11 1.38 8.87
C LEU A 61 12.52 2.00 10.21
N ARG A 62 11.72 2.92 10.74
CA ARG A 62 12.00 3.60 12.02
C ARG A 62 12.02 2.63 13.20
N THR A 63 11.17 1.60 13.17
CA THR A 63 11.02 0.63 14.26
C THR A 63 11.87 -0.62 14.09
N GLY A 64 12.46 -0.84 12.91
CA GLY A 64 13.15 -2.08 12.55
C GLY A 64 12.22 -3.29 12.37
N ALA A 65 10.90 -3.12 12.53
CA ALA A 65 9.92 -4.20 12.40
C ALA A 65 9.92 -4.82 11.00
N GLY A 66 10.13 -4.00 9.96
CA GLY A 66 10.24 -4.47 8.58
C GLY A 66 11.49 -5.30 8.30
N LEU A 67 12.54 -5.18 9.13
CA LEU A 67 13.79 -5.92 9.00
C LEU A 67 13.81 -7.20 9.84
N ALA A 68 13.10 -7.22 10.97
CA ALA A 68 13.04 -8.36 11.87
C ALA A 68 12.33 -9.60 11.27
N ALA A 69 11.43 -9.39 10.29
CA ALA A 69 10.70 -10.46 9.62
C ALA A 69 11.57 -11.31 8.67
N HIS A 70 12.72 -10.81 8.22
CA HIS A 70 13.66 -11.53 7.34
C HIS A 70 14.90 -12.07 8.07
N GLY A 71 15.08 -11.77 9.36
CA GLY A 71 16.26 -12.14 10.15
C GLY A 71 16.13 -13.43 10.96
N ARG A 72 15.08 -14.23 10.77
CA ARG A 72 14.95 -15.58 11.36
C ARG A 72 14.89 -16.63 10.25
N MET A 73 16.07 -16.96 9.71
CA MET A 73 16.37 -18.25 9.10
C MET A 73 17.56 -18.85 9.82
#